data_AF-A0AAW7QI30-F1
#
_entry.id   AF-A0AAW7QI30-F1
#
_cell.length_a   1.000
_cell.length_b   1.000
_cell.length_c   1.000
_cell.angle_alpha   90.00
_cell.angle_beta   90.00
_cell.angle_gamma   90.00
#
_symmetry.space_group_name_H-M   'P 1'
#
loop_
_entity.id
_entity.type
_entity.pdbx_description
1 polymer ?
#
loop_
_entity_poly.entity_id
_entity_poly.type
_entity_poly.pdbx_seq_one_letter_code
_entity_poly.pdbx_strand_id
1 'polypeptide(L)'
;MLNENLPTEWFTLMNRRLEAIDSEILNCRVSAESFKHFSLPSAHIHYATFFRYAIPEFVQEDRVLYLDCDMIFTQDLSPLFGVNLGGFSYKSRCPCPSKRT
;
A
#
# COMPACT_ATOMS: atom_id res chain seq x y z
N MET A 1 6.22 -3.83 2.78
CA MET A 1 4.92 -4.48 2.49
C MET A 1 4.23 -4.81 3.79
N LEU A 2 3.07 -4.20 4.02
CA LEU A 2 2.25 -4.45 5.21
C LEU A 2 1.51 -5.79 5.04
N ASN A 3 1.68 -6.71 5.98
CA ASN A 3 1.07 -8.04 5.94
C ASN A 3 0.97 -8.64 7.35
N GLU A 4 0.20 -9.72 7.52
CA GLU A 4 0.13 -10.42 8.81
C GLU A 4 1.00 -11.69 8.84
N ASN A 5 0.91 -12.50 7.79
CA ASN A 5 1.37 -13.90 7.81
C ASN A 5 2.17 -14.35 6.58
N LEU A 6 2.70 -13.43 5.75
CA LEU A 6 3.51 -13.82 4.60
C LEU A 6 4.84 -14.46 5.04
N PRO A 7 5.28 -15.57 4.43
CA PRO A 7 6.52 -16.25 4.80
C PRO A 7 7.76 -15.36 4.62
N THR A 8 8.71 -15.43 5.54
CA THR A 8 9.95 -14.65 5.47
C THR A 8 10.79 -15.03 4.25
N GLU A 9 10.76 -16.30 3.84
CA GLU A 9 11.46 -16.83 2.68
C GLU A 9 10.98 -16.18 1.38
N TRP A 10 9.70 -15.80 1.31
CA TRP A 10 9.17 -15.07 0.18
C TRP A 10 9.84 -13.69 0.06
N PHE A 11 10.03 -12.98 1.17
CA PHE A 11 10.76 -11.70 1.16
C PHE A 11 12.23 -11.88 0.79
N THR A 12 12.89 -12.92 1.30
CA THR A 12 14.26 -13.24 0.90
C THR A 12 14.38 -13.48 -0.61
N LEU A 13 13.45 -14.25 -1.19
CA LEU A 13 13.42 -14.51 -2.63
C LEU A 13 13.14 -13.22 -3.42
N MET A 14 12.21 -12.39 -2.96
CA MET A 14 11.86 -11.14 -3.62
C MET A 14 13.00 -10.12 -3.59
N ASN A 15 13.68 -9.95 -2.46
CA ASN A 15 14.83 -9.05 -2.37
C ASN A 15 15.96 -9.45 -3.32
N ARG A 16 16.26 -10.75 -3.47
CA ARG A 16 17.21 -11.23 -4.48
C ARG A 16 16.84 -10.84 -5.92
N ARG A 17 15.55 -10.69 -6.22
CA ARG A 17 15.08 -10.26 -7.55
C ARG A 17 15.14 -8.73 -7.70
N LEU A 18 14.84 -8.00 -6.64
CA LEU A 18 14.80 -6.54 -6.63
C LEU A 18 16.22 -5.91 -6.59
N GLU A 19 17.23 -6.65 -6.13
CA GLU A 19 18.65 -6.25 -6.19
C GLU A 19 19.08 -5.81 -7.60
N ALA A 20 18.53 -6.44 -8.66
CA ALA A 20 18.86 -6.11 -10.04
C ALA A 20 18.44 -4.68 -10.47
N ILE A 21 17.54 -4.05 -9.70
CA ILE A 21 17.02 -2.69 -9.95
C ILE A 21 17.24 -1.76 -8.74
N ASP A 22 18.21 -2.09 -7.88
CA ASP A 22 18.56 -1.31 -6.68
C ASP A 22 17.33 -0.99 -5.81
N SER A 23 16.53 -2.02 -5.56
CA SER A 23 15.29 -1.91 -4.79
C SER A 23 15.19 -3.01 -3.74
N GLU A 24 14.36 -2.77 -2.72
CA GLU A 24 14.09 -3.74 -1.67
C GLU A 24 12.60 -3.78 -1.31
N ILE A 25 12.22 -4.87 -0.64
CA ILE A 25 10.92 -5.06 -0.01
C ILE A 25 11.11 -5.39 1.48
N LEU A 26 10.57 -4.51 2.32
CA LEU A 26 10.58 -4.69 3.77
C LEU A 26 9.39 -5.55 4.22
N ASN A 27 9.62 -6.47 5.16
CA ASN A 27 8.56 -7.28 5.77
C ASN A 27 7.96 -6.53 6.98
N CYS A 28 6.88 -5.78 6.75
CA CYS A 28 6.21 -5.00 7.80
C CYS A 28 5.03 -5.81 8.35
N ARG A 29 5.24 -6.50 9.47
CA ARG A 29 4.21 -7.34 10.11
C ARG A 29 3.21 -6.48 10.88
N VAL A 30 1.93 -6.67 10.58
CA VAL A 30 0.81 -5.98 11.22
C VAL A 30 -0.16 -7.02 11.77
N SER A 31 -0.51 -6.90 13.05
CA SER A 31 -1.48 -7.79 13.70
C SER A 31 -2.91 -7.38 13.33
N ALA A 32 -3.73 -8.34 12.88
CA ALA A 32 -5.15 -8.09 12.64
C ALA A 32 -5.90 -7.66 13.92
N GLU A 33 -5.39 -8.07 15.08
CA GLU A 33 -5.99 -7.79 16.38
C GLU A 33 -6.12 -6.29 16.66
N SER A 34 -5.18 -5.48 16.14
CA SER A 34 -5.21 -4.01 16.24
C SER A 34 -6.44 -3.39 15.56
N PHE A 35 -7.09 -4.12 14.64
CA PHE A 35 -8.22 -3.65 13.83
C PHE A 35 -9.51 -4.41 14.09
N LYS A 36 -9.56 -5.33 15.06
CA LYS A 36 -10.75 -6.17 15.35
C LYS A 36 -12.03 -5.39 15.66
N HIS A 37 -11.89 -4.15 16.11
CA HIS A 37 -13.00 -3.27 16.47
C HIS A 37 -13.55 -2.48 15.27
N PHE A 38 -12.93 -2.60 14.10
CA PHE A 38 -13.29 -1.82 12.93
C PHE A 38 -14.38 -2.57 12.16
N SER A 39 -15.49 -1.89 11.88
CA SER A 39 -16.56 -2.44 11.05
C SER A 39 -16.10 -2.53 9.59
N LEU A 40 -16.23 -3.71 8.99
CA LEU A 40 -15.96 -3.88 7.57
C LEU A 40 -17.06 -3.17 6.74
N PRO A 41 -16.71 -2.42 5.69
CA PRO A 41 -17.71 -1.71 4.87
C PRO A 41 -18.58 -2.68 4.04
N SER A 42 -18.08 -3.89 3.79
CA SER A 42 -18.76 -4.94 3.03
C SER A 42 -18.11 -6.31 3.32
N ALA A 43 -18.82 -7.41 3.00
CA ALA A 43 -18.33 -8.77 3.21
C ALA A 43 -17.13 -9.17 2.31
N HIS A 44 -16.93 -8.47 1.19
CA HIS A 44 -15.83 -8.74 0.26
C HIS A 44 -14.54 -7.99 0.63
N ILE A 45 -14.60 -7.05 1.56
CA ILE A 45 -13.42 -6.29 2.00
C ILE A 45 -12.73 -7.05 3.13
N HIS A 46 -11.47 -7.40 2.90
CA HIS A 46 -10.63 -8.03 3.91
C HIS A 46 -10.16 -7.01 4.95
N TYR A 47 -10.02 -7.39 6.23
CA TYR A 47 -9.56 -6.50 7.31
C TYR A 47 -8.17 -5.89 7.03
N ALA A 48 -7.36 -6.54 6.20
CA ALA A 48 -6.08 -6.02 5.72
C ALA A 48 -6.21 -4.63 5.04
N THR A 49 -7.42 -4.23 4.60
CA THR A 49 -7.66 -2.85 4.14
C THR A 49 -7.29 -1.80 5.19
N PHE A 50 -7.34 -2.14 6.48
CA PHE A 50 -7.05 -1.22 7.57
C PHE A 50 -5.55 -1.13 7.89
N PHE A 51 -4.71 -2.02 7.36
CA PHE A 51 -3.27 -1.95 7.55
C PHE A 51 -2.67 -0.63 7.05
N ARG A 52 -3.33 0.04 6.10
CA ARG A 52 -2.92 1.38 5.64
C ARG A 52 -2.86 2.43 6.78
N TYR A 53 -3.56 2.22 7.88
CA TYR A 53 -3.46 3.09 9.05
C TYR A 53 -2.16 2.90 9.85
N ALA A 54 -1.46 1.78 9.66
CA ALA A 54 -0.16 1.51 10.25
C ALA A 54 1.01 2.06 9.41
N ILE A 55 0.77 2.61 8.20
CA ILE A 55 1.81 3.23 7.37
C ILE A 55 2.76 4.17 8.16
N PRO A 56 2.28 5.13 8.98
CA PRO A 56 3.17 6.02 9.73
C PRO A 56 4.02 5.33 10.80
N GLU A 57 3.73 4.07 11.16
CA GLU A 57 4.55 3.30 12.10
C GLU A 57 5.79 2.68 11.43
N PHE A 58 5.76 2.51 10.10
CA PHE A 58 6.81 1.82 9.33
C PHE A 58 7.57 2.72 8.36
N VAL A 59 6.97 3.83 7.91
CA VAL A 59 7.57 4.75 6.94
C VAL A 59 8.12 5.96 7.67
N GLN A 60 9.42 6.22 7.52
CA GLN A 60 10.10 7.36 8.15
C GLN A 60 10.18 8.58 7.22
N GLU A 61 10.01 8.35 5.93
CA GLU A 61 10.06 9.36 4.89
C GLU A 61 8.83 10.27 4.95
N ASP A 62 9.04 11.54 4.59
CA ASP A 62 7.98 12.56 4.59
C ASP A 62 6.84 12.27 3.60
N ARG A 63 7.09 11.40 2.61
CA ARG A 63 6.15 11.09 1.53
C ARG A 63 6.21 9.62 1.16
N VAL A 64 5.04 9.04 0.96
CA VAL A 64 4.86 7.66 0.49
C VAL A 64 3.72 7.58 -0.51
N LEU A 65 3.89 6.72 -1.52
CA LEU A 65 2.84 6.34 -2.46
C LEU A 65 2.24 5.00 -2.03
N TYR A 66 1.01 5.02 -1.51
CA TYR A 66 0.27 3.80 -1.18
C TYR A 66 -0.45 3.24 -2.41
N LEU A 67 -0.31 1.93 -2.65
CA LEU A 67 -0.92 1.21 -3.76
C LEU A 67 -1.72 0.02 -3.21
N ASP A 68 -2.97 -0.17 -3.66
CA ASP A 68 -3.74 -1.39 -3.34
C ASP A 68 -3.22 -2.58 -4.16
N CYS A 69 -3.41 -3.80 -3.65
CA CYS A 69 -2.90 -5.03 -4.28
C CYS A 69 -3.66 -5.46 -5.54
N ASP A 70 -4.78 -4.81 -5.85
CA ASP A 70 -5.64 -5.07 -7.01
C ASP A 70 -5.45 -4.02 -8.13
N MET A 71 -4.38 -3.23 -8.07
CA MET A 71 -4.05 -2.24 -9.09
C MET A 71 -2.96 -2.73 -10.06
N ILE A 72 -3.07 -2.33 -11.32
CA ILE A 72 -2.03 -2.50 -12.34
C ILE A 72 -1.70 -1.12 -12.92
N PHE A 73 -0.42 -0.78 -12.97
CA PHE A 73 0.06 0.48 -13.51
C PHE A 73 0.63 0.25 -14.91
N THR A 74 0.12 0.98 -15.89
CA THR A 74 0.51 0.86 -17.31
C THR A 74 1.31 2.05 -17.81
N GLN A 75 1.61 3.01 -16.92
CA GLN A 75 2.32 4.24 -17.21
C GLN A 75 3.30 4.57 -16.08
N ASP A 76 4.24 5.47 -16.37
CA ASP A 76 5.21 5.97 -15.40
C ASP A 76 4.52 6.68 -14.22
N LEU A 77 4.93 6.33 -13.00
CA LEU A 77 4.42 6.89 -11.76
C LEU A 77 5.28 8.04 -11.22
N SER A 78 6.47 8.30 -11.79
CA SER A 78 7.36 9.40 -11.39
C SER A 78 6.64 10.76 -11.25
N PRO A 79 5.70 11.15 -12.14
CA PRO A 79 4.97 12.41 -11.98
C PRO A 79 4.17 12.53 -10.68
N LEU A 80 3.74 11.41 -10.07
CA LEU A 80 2.97 11.42 -8.82
C LEU A 80 3.80 11.87 -7.62
N PHE A 81 5.12 11.58 -7.63
CA PHE A 81 6.02 11.98 -6.54
C PHE A 81 6.27 13.50 -6.51
N GLY A 82 6.14 14.17 -7.65
CA GLY A 82 6.29 15.63 -7.79
C GLY A 82 5.05 16.43 -7.39
N VAL A 83 3.93 15.78 -7.08
CA VAL A 83 2.69 16.48 -6.70
C VAL A 83 2.89 17.24 -5.39
N ASN A 84 2.55 18.53 -5.37
CA ASN A 84 2.55 19.33 -4.15
C ASN A 84 1.28 19.06 -3.35
N LEU A 85 1.45 18.49 -2.16
CA LEU A 85 0.35 18.11 -1.26
C LEU A 85 -0.15 19.28 -0.38
N GLY A 86 0.54 20.43 -0.38
CA GLY A 86 0.08 21.66 0.30
C GLY A 86 -0.11 21.53 1.81
N GLY A 87 0.48 20.52 2.46
CA GLY A 87 0.26 20.22 3.88
C GLY A 87 -1.01 19.39 4.16
N PHE A 88 -1.75 18.95 3.13
CA PHE A 88 -2.90 18.06 3.25
C PHE A 88 -2.56 16.64 2.80
N SER A 89 -3.20 15.63 3.39
CA SER A 89 -3.16 14.26 2.87
C SER A 89 -3.99 14.18 1.57
N TYR A 90 -3.37 14.37 0.40
CA TYR A 90 -4.10 14.31 -0.88
C TYR A 90 -4.39 12.86 -1.26
N LYS A 91 -5.66 12.58 -1.60
CA LYS A 91 -6.08 11.35 -2.26
C LYS A 91 -6.24 11.68 -3.74
N SER A 92 -5.25 11.36 -4.58
CA SER A 92 -5.40 11.39 -6.04
C SER A 92 -6.44 10.33 -6.41
N ARG A 93 -7.68 10.78 -6.59
CA ARG A 93 -8.77 9.91 -7.02
C ARG A 93 -8.69 9.84 -8.54
N CYS A 94 -8.31 8.70 -9.10
CA CYS A 94 -8.61 8.41 -10.50
C CYS A 94 -10.12 8.68 -10.71
N PRO A 95 -10.52 9.47 -11.72
CA PRO A 95 -11.93 9.68 -11.99
C PRO A 95 -12.62 8.32 -12.09
N CYS A 96 -13.58 8.05 -11.22
CA CYS A 96 -14.37 6.82 -11.32
C CYS A 96 -15.04 6.86 -12.69
N PRO A 97 -14.82 5.88 -13.58
CA PRO A 97 -15.58 5.81 -14.82
C PRO A 97 -17.05 5.81 -14.41
N SER A 98 -17.82 6.79 -14.87
CA SER A 98 -19.26 6.74 -14.72
C SER A 98 -19.71 5.36 -15.17
N LYS A 99 -20.54 4.70 -14.35
CA LYS A 99 -21.14 3.42 -14.73
C LYS A 99 -21.69 3.61 -16.13
N ARG A 100 -21.17 2.88 -17.13
CA ARG A 100 -21.85 2.75 -18.41
C ARG A 100 -23.22 2.18 -18.05
N THR A 101 -24.25 3.00 -18.26
CA THR A 101 -25.67 2.62 -18.23
C THR A 101 -25.90 1.36 -19.02
#